data_AF-A0A0X8D3I9-F1
#
_entry.id   AF-A0A0X8D3I9-F1
#
_cell.length_a   1.000
_cell.length_b   1.000
_cell.length_c   1.000
_cell.angle_alpha   90.00
_cell.angle_beta   90.00
_cell.angle_gamma   90.00
#
_symmetry.space_group_name_H-M   'P 1'
#
loop_
_entity.id
_entity.type
_entity.pdbx_description
1 polymer ?
#
loop_
_entity_poly.entity_id
_entity_poly.type
_entity_poly.pdbx_seq_one_letter_code
_entity_poly.pdbx_strand_id
1 'polypeptide(L)' 'MIHITAEMANGQMKVEAVGHANYAEHGKDIVCAAVSAIMQTALLGLQAIAEQYPEHVSLKVTEKKGERKDEEILDV' A
#
# COMPACT_ATOMS: atom_id res chain seq x y z
N MET A 1 10.59 7.13 -7.74
CA MET A 1 11.42 6.17 -6.98
C MET A 1 10.53 5.55 -5.92
N ILE A 2 10.54 4.23 -5.78
CA ILE A 2 9.70 3.53 -4.81
C ILE A 2 10.46 3.48 -3.48
N HIS A 3 9.84 3.94 -2.41
CA HIS A 3 10.37 3.85 -1.04
C HIS A 3 9.52 2.85 -0.25
N ILE A 4 10.18 1.84 0.32
CA ILE A 4 9.55 0.88 1.22
C ILE A 4 10.15 1.07 2.60
N THR A 5 9.30 1.32 3.59
CA THR A 5 9.68 1.41 4.99
C THR A 5 9.02 0.24 5.73
N ALA A 6 9.82 -0.52 6.48
CA ALA A 6 9.35 -1.57 7.37
C ALA A 6 9.76 -1.24 8.80
N GLU A 7 8.80 -1.22 9.72
CA GLU A 7 8.98 -0.94 11.14
C GLU A 7 8.59 -2.18 11.94
N MET A 8 9.49 -2.61 12.84
CA MET A 8 9.26 -3.75 13.74
C MET A 8 9.56 -3.32 15.17
N ALA A 9 8.54 -3.28 16.03
CA ALA A 9 8.69 -2.90 17.43
C ALA A 9 7.60 -3.54 18.29
N ASN A 10 7.97 -4.09 19.46
CA ASN A 10 7.02 -4.60 20.47
C ASN A 10 5.93 -5.54 19.92
N GLY A 11 6.29 -6.44 19.01
CA GLY A 11 5.35 -7.37 18.37
C GLY A 11 4.44 -6.74 17.30
N GLN A 12 4.63 -5.47 16.99
CA GLN A 12 3.96 -4.77 15.90
C GLN A 12 4.84 -4.75 14.65
N MET A 13 4.20 -4.90 13.50
CA MET A 13 4.82 -4.78 12.18
C MET A 13 4.02 -3.78 11.34
N LYS A 14 4.73 -2.83 10.73
CA LYS A 14 4.15 -1.90 9.75
C LYS A 14 5.01 -1.95 8.49
N VAL A 15 4.37 -2.06 7.34
CA VAL A 15 5.01 -1.94 6.02
C VAL A 15 4.30 -0.84 5.24
N GLU A 16 5.07 0.10 4.74
CA GLU A 16 4.58 1.26 4.00
C GLU A 16 5.35 1.38 2.68
N ALA A 17 4.62 1.49 1.56
CA ALA A 17 5.19 1.66 0.24
C ALA A 17 4.70 2.97 -0.37
N VAL A 18 5.62 3.87 -0.74
CA VAL A 18 5.31 5.21 -1.30
C VAL A 18 5.97 5.37 -2.66
N GLY A 19 5.31 6.12 -3.56
CA GLY A 19 5.85 6.39 -4.90
C GLY A 19 5.78 5.21 -5.87
N HIS A 20 4.90 4.24 -5.60
CA HIS A 20 4.67 3.05 -6.43
C HIS A 20 3.45 3.15 -7.37
N ALA A 21 2.74 4.28 -7.35
CA ALA A 21 1.70 4.66 -8.31
C ALA A 21 2.04 6.07 -8.83
N ASN A 22 1.79 6.37 -10.11
CA ASN A 22 2.22 7.59 -10.85
C ASN A 22 3.69 7.65 -11.35
N TYR A 23 4.28 6.53 -11.78
CA TYR A 23 5.47 6.59 -12.64
C TYR A 23 5.05 6.27 -14.08
N ALA A 24 5.44 7.10 -15.05
CA ALA A 24 4.96 7.05 -16.44
C ALA A 24 6.08 6.82 -17.46
N GLU A 25 7.27 6.36 -17.02
CA GLU A 25 8.36 5.97 -17.92
C GLU A 25 8.22 4.50 -18.30
N HIS A 26 8.19 4.23 -19.61
CA HIS A 26 8.09 2.89 -20.19
C HIS A 26 9.03 1.88 -19.49
N GLY A 27 8.45 0.79 -18.96
CA GLY A 27 9.18 -0.30 -18.31
C GLY A 27 9.32 -0.19 -16.79
N LYS A 28 9.14 1.00 -16.19
CA LYS A 28 9.09 1.17 -14.72
C LYS A 28 7.72 0.85 -14.13
N ASP A 29 6.67 0.91 -14.94
CA ASP A 29 5.28 0.57 -14.56
C ASP A 29 5.16 -0.89 -14.10
N ILE A 30 6.00 -1.78 -14.64
CA ILE A 30 6.06 -3.20 -14.24
C ILE A 30 6.52 -3.34 -12.79
N VAL A 31 7.46 -2.49 -12.34
CA VAL A 31 7.95 -2.50 -10.95
C VAL A 31 6.89 -1.97 -10.00
N CYS A 32 6.20 -0.90 -10.38
CA CYS A 32 5.04 -0.37 -9.68
C CYS A 32 3.93 -1.42 -9.51
N ALA A 33 3.61 -2.14 -10.59
CA ALA A 33 2.62 -3.22 -10.57
C ALA A 33 3.05 -4.38 -9.66
N ALA A 34 4.32 -4.77 -9.69
CA ALA A 34 4.85 -5.83 -8.82
C ALA A 34 4.73 -5.47 -7.33
N VAL A 35 5.12 -4.25 -6.94
CA VAL A 35 4.99 -3.77 -5.55
C VAL A 35 3.51 -3.74 -5.14
N SER A 36 2.65 -3.24 -6.02
CA SER A 36 1.20 -3.19 -5.78
C SER A 36 0.62 -4.60 -5.58
N ALA A 37 1.00 -5.56 -6.42
CA ALA A 37 0.54 -6.94 -6.33
C ALA A 37 0.93 -7.59 -5.00
N ILE A 38 2.16 -7.38 -4.52
CA ILE A 38 2.62 -7.94 -3.23
C ILE A 38 1.85 -7.32 -2.06
N MET A 39 1.71 -5.99 -2.03
CA MET A 39 0.98 -5.29 -0.96
C MET A 39 -0.50 -5.71 -0.91
N GLN A 40 -1.14 -5.86 -2.07
CA GLN A 40 -2.51 -6.35 -2.17
C GLN A 40 -2.62 -7.82 -1.76
N THR A 41 -1.68 -8.66 -2.15
CA THR A 41 -1.64 -10.08 -1.75
C THR A 41 -1.53 -10.23 -0.25
N ALA A 42 -0.69 -9.42 0.41
CA ALA A 42 -0.57 -9.42 1.86
C ALA A 42 -1.90 -9.06 2.55
N LEU A 43 -2.60 -8.03 2.05
CA LEU A 43 -3.93 -7.65 2.55
C LEU A 43 -4.96 -8.77 2.37
N LEU A 44 -5.03 -9.36 1.17
CA LEU A 44 -5.95 -10.46 0.87
C LEU A 44 -5.68 -11.69 1.75
N GLY A 45 -4.41 -12.02 2.00
CA GLY A 45 -4.04 -13.12 2.89
C GLY A 45 -4.50 -12.88 4.33
N LEU A 46 -4.35 -11.66 4.84
CA LEU A 46 -4.86 -11.28 6.17
C LEU A 46 -6.40 -11.30 6.22
N GLN A 47 -7.07 -10.86 5.16
CA GLN A 47 -8.54 -10.94 5.05
C GLN A 47 -9.02 -12.38 5.11
N ALA A 48 -8.44 -13.27 4.31
CA ALA A 48 -8.80 -14.69 4.28
C ALA A 48 -8.63 -15.36 5.66
N ILE A 49 -7.55 -15.04 6.37
CA ILE A 49 -7.32 -15.57 7.73
C ILE A 49 -8.36 -15.02 8.71
N ALA A 50 -8.69 -13.73 8.66
CA ALA A 50 -9.70 -13.13 9.52
C ALA A 50 -11.09 -13.73 9.28
N GLU A 51 -11.45 -14.00 8.02
CA GLU A 51 -12.71 -14.67 7.66
C GLU A 51 -12.75 -16.12 8.15
N GLN A 52 -11.64 -16.84 8.05
CA GLN A 52 -11.55 -18.23 8.48
C GLN A 52 -11.53 -18.37 10.02
N TYR A 53 -11.01 -17.39 10.74
CA TYR A 53 -10.82 -17.43 12.20
C TYR A 53 -11.30 -16.15 12.91
N PRO A 54 -12.60 -15.82 12.85
CA PRO A 54 -13.14 -14.55 13.33
C PRO A 54 -13.00 -14.33 14.85
N GLU A 55 -12.96 -15.41 15.64
CA GLU A 55 -12.76 -15.35 17.10
C GLU A 55 -11.30 -15.07 17.51
N HIS A 56 -10.35 -15.19 16.58
CA HIS A 56 -8.91 -15.09 16.86
C HIS A 56 -8.24 -13.92 16.13
N VAL A 57 -8.79 -13.53 14.98
CA VAL A 57 -8.17 -12.52 14.10
C VAL A 57 -9.21 -11.47 13.74
N SER A 58 -8.94 -10.23 14.13
CA SER A 58 -9.72 -9.07 13.71
C SER A 58 -8.91 -8.24 12.71
N LEU A 59 -9.56 -7.82 11.63
CA LEU A 59 -8.95 -6.99 10.60
C LEU A 59 -9.78 -5.72 10.40
N LYS A 60 -9.12 -4.57 10.47
CA LYS A 60 -9.72 -3.27 10.15
C LYS A 60 -8.90 -2.60 9.05
N VAL A 61 -9.51 -2.46 7.88
CA VAL A 61 -8.92 -1.69 6.77
C VAL A 61 -9.32 -0.23 6.96
N THR A 62 -8.34 0.67 6.93
CA THR A 62 -8.58 2.12 6.98
C THR A 62 -8.02 2.78 5.74
N GLU A 63 -8.83 3.57 5.07
CA GLU A 63 -8.37 4.44 3.99
C GLU A 63 -7.93 5.76 4.59
N LYS A 64 -6.63 6.07 4.49
CA LYS A 64 -6.18 7.45 4.69
C LYS A 64 -6.27 8.16 3.35
N LYS A 65 -7.17 9.14 3.27
CA LYS A 65 -7.21 10.07 2.13
C LYS A 65 -5.85 10.78 2.09
N GLY A 66 -5.06 10.52 1.06
CA GLY A 66 -3.80 11.24 0.86
C GLY A 66 -4.08 12.73 0.78
N GLU A 67 -3.34 13.53 1.54
CA GLU A 67 -3.27 14.97 1.31
C GLU A 67 -2.70 15.17 -0.09
N ARG A 68 -3.56 15.44 -1.07
CA ARG A 68 -3.12 15.96 -2.37
C ARG A 68 -2.55 17.35 -2.11
N LYS A 69 -1.23 17.47 -2.01
CA LYS A 69 -0.54 18.75 -2.22
C LYS A 69 -0.11 18.80 -3.69
N ASP A 70 -0.29 19.98 -4.25
CA ASP A 70 0.27 20.48 -5.52
C ASP A 70 -0.55 20.08 -6.77
N GLU A 71 -1.02 20.96 -7.66
CA GLU A 71 -0.73 22.36 -7.98
C GLU A 71 -1.91 22.95 -8.78
N GLU A 72 -2.14 24.27 -8.67
CA GLU A 72 -2.83 25.03 -9.71
C GLU A 72 -2.17 24.77 -11.07
N ILE A 73 -2.83 24.02 -11.94
CA ILE A 73 -2.56 24.10 -13.38
C ILE A 73 -3.57 25.10 -13.91
N LEU A 74 -3.08 26.31 -14.16
CA LEU A 74 -3.70 27.26 -15.08
C LEU A 74 -3.85 26.55 -16.43
N ASP A 75 -5.07 26.13 -16.76
CA ASP A 75 -5.47 25.92 -18.14
C ASP A 75 -5.70 27.30 -18.77
N VAL A 76 -4.73 27.68 -19.60
CA VAL A 76 -4.77 28.55 -20.79
C VAL A 76 -5.80 29.69 -20.84
#